data_AF-A0A7C3DK56-F1
#
_entry.id   AF-A0A7C3DK56-F1
#
_cell.length_a   1.000
_cell.length_b   1.000
_cell.length_c   1.000
_cell.angle_alpha   90.00
_cell.angle_beta   90.00
_cell.angle_gamma   90.00
#
_symmetry.space_group_name_H-M   'P 1'
#
loop_
_entity.id
_entity.type
_entity.pdbx_description
1 polymer ?
#
loop_
_entity_poly.entity_id
_entity_poly.type
_entity_poly.pdbx_seq_one_letter_code
_entity_poly.pdbx_strand_id
1 'polypeptide(L)' 'MPREIVTIECTEARKEGKPPSRYQTTRNKKLQTEKVELMKYNRFLRRHTLHREIK' A
#
# COMPACT_ATOMS: atom_id res chain seq x y z
N MET A 1 -12.44 16.82 -9.55
CA MET A 1 -12.57 15.36 -9.76
C MET A 1 -12.45 14.66 -8.42
N PRO A 2 -13.29 13.65 -8.15
CA PRO A 2 -13.25 12.94 -6.87
C PRO A 2 -11.93 12.17 -6.76
N ARG A 3 -11.19 12.40 -5.66
CA ARG A 3 -10.08 11.54 -5.27
C ARG A 3 -10.66 10.31 -4.62
N GLU A 4 -10.21 9.14 -5.04
CA GLU A 4 -10.66 7.89 -4.45
C GLU A 4 -9.77 7.49 -3.29
N ILE A 5 -10.38 6.96 -2.23
CA ILE A 5 -9.64 6.37 -1.12
C ILE A 5 -9.27 4.95 -1.53
N VAL A 6 -7.97 4.67 -1.54
CA VAL A 6 -7.41 3.36 -1.90
C VAL A 6 -6.62 2.80 -0.71
N THR A 7 -6.69 1.49 -0.54
CA THR A 7 -5.92 0.78 0.50
C THR A 7 -4.65 0.21 -0.12
N ILE A 8 -3.50 0.45 0.51
CA ILE A 8 -2.21 -0.15 0.14
C ILE A 8 -1.79 -1.17 1.19
N GLU A 9 -1.26 -2.32 0.77
CA GLU A 9 -0.84 -3.43 1.64
C GLU A 9 0.61 -3.82 1.38
N CYS A 10 1.34 -4.18 2.44
CA CYS A 10 2.72 -4.67 2.36
C CYS A 10 2.81 -5.99 1.55
N THR A 11 3.70 -6.03 0.55
CA THR A 11 3.90 -7.22 -0.29
C THR A 11 4.81 -8.28 0.33
N GLU A 12 5.64 -7.90 1.29
CA GLU A 12 6.69 -8.76 1.85
C GLU A 12 6.20 -9.55 3.07
N ALA A 13 5.32 -8.95 3.89
CA ALA A 13 4.90 -9.52 5.17
C ALA A 13 4.29 -10.92 5.06
N ARG A 14 3.48 -11.18 4.02
CA ARG A 14 2.86 -12.50 3.80
C ARG A 14 3.89 -13.59 3.53
N LYS A 15 4.98 -13.27 2.84
CA LYS A 15 6.06 -14.23 2.56
C LYS A 15 6.83 -14.61 3.82
N GLU A 16 6.90 -13.69 4.79
CA GLU A 16 7.56 -13.91 6.08
C GLU A 16 6.61 -14.50 7.15
N GLY A 17 5.38 -14.88 6.78
CA GLY A 17 4.40 -15.43 7.72
C GLY A 17 3.88 -14.42 8.76
N LYS A 18 4.10 -13.12 8.54
CA LYS A 18 3.64 -12.05 9.43
C LYS A 18 2.38 -11.37 8.89
N PRO A 19 1.54 -10.77 9.75
CA PRO A 19 0.39 -10.00 9.29
C PRO A 19 0.85 -8.82 8.43
N PRO A 20 0.19 -8.55 7.29
CA PRO A 20 0.54 -7.44 6.44
C PRO A 20 0.10 -6.10 7.03
N SER A 21 0.96 -5.10 6.94
CA SER A 21 0.62 -3.72 7.27
C SER A 21 -0.21 -3.09 6.14
N ARG A 22 -1.25 -2.32 6.50
CA ARG A 22 -2.19 -1.69 5.58
C ARG A 22 -2.32 -0.20 5.88
N TYR A 23 -2.39 0.61 4.82
CA TYR A 23 -2.58 2.06 4.90
C TYR A 23 -3.67 2.51 3.93
N GLN A 24 -4.34 3.61 4.26
CA GLN A 24 -5.25 4.29 3.35
C GLN A 24 -4.55 5.51 2.74
N THR A 25 -4.72 5.69 1.44
CA THR A 25 -4.21 6.84 0.69
C THR A 25 -5.27 7.31 -0.29
N THR A 26 -5.03 8.45 -0.95
CA THR A 26 -5.93 8.93 -1.99
C THR A 26 -5.25 8.82 -3.35
N ARG A 27 -5.98 8.34 -4.37
CA ARG A 27 -5.52 8.31 -5.76
C ARG A 27 -6.42 9.17 -6.62
N ASN A 28 -5.82 9.89 -7.57
CA ASN A 28 -6.54 10.52 -8.66
C ASN A 28 -6.46 9.64 -9.92
N LYS A 29 -7.53 8.90 -10.22
CA LYS A 29 -7.60 7.96 -11.37
C LYS A 29 -7.30 8.59 -12.74
N LYS A 30 -7.51 9.90 -12.91
CA LYS A 30 -7.24 10.59 -14.20
C LYS A 30 -5.75 10.85 -14.42
N LEU A 31 -5.03 11.17 -13.36
CA LEU A 31 -3.58 11.47 -13.44
C LEU A 31 -2.74 10.22 -13.25
N GLN A 32 -3.21 9.30 -12.41
CA GLN A 32 -2.53 8.06 -12.09
C GLN A 32 -3.52 6.91 -12.28
N THR A 33 -3.42 6.28 -13.45
CA THR A 33 -4.21 5.10 -13.82
C THR A 33 -3.60 3.81 -13.26
N GLU A 34 -2.30 3.81 -13.03
CA GLU A 34 -1.57 2.68 -12.46
C GLU A 34 -1.86 2.48 -10.97
N LYS A 35 -1.51 1.30 -10.46
CA LYS A 35 -1.62 0.98 -9.03
C LYS A 35 -0.67 1.85 -8.23
N VAL A 36 -1.12 2.34 -7.08
CA VAL A 36 -0.26 3.10 -6.17
C VAL A 36 0.73 2.13 -5.49
N GLU A 37 2.02 2.41 -5.64
CA GLU A 37 3.09 1.72 -4.93
C GLU A 37 3.89 2.74 -4.11
N LEU A 38 3.96 2.54 -2.79
CA LEU A 38 4.67 3.44 -1.88
C LEU A 38 5.49 2.65 -0.86
N MET A 39 6.69 3.15 -0.58
CA MET A 39 7.51 2.64 0.53
C MET A 39 6.96 3.19 1.84
N LYS A 40 6.40 2.30 2.66
CA LYS A 40 5.87 2.64 4.00
C LYS A 40 6.50 1.75 5.05
N TYR A 41 6.58 2.29 6.26
CA TYR A 41 7.06 1.55 7.40
C TYR A 41 6.10 0.39 7.71
N ASN A 42 6.61 -0.81 7.88
CA ASN A 42 5.83 -1.95 8.35
C ASN A 42 6.19 -2.23 9.81
N ARG A 43 5.24 -2.04 10.73
CA ARG A 43 5.41 -2.29 12.18
C ARG A 43 5.80 -3.74 12.52
N PHE A 44 5.35 -4.72 11.74
CA PHE A 44 5.60 -6.15 11.99
C PHE A 44 7.00 -6.60 11.52
N LEU A 45 7.53 -5.92 10.51
CA LEU A 45 8.89 -6.15 9.99
C LEU A 45 9.92 -5.16 10.56
N ARG A 46 9.46 -4.10 11.22
CA ARG A 46 10.26 -3.00 11.77
C ARG A 46 11.15 -2.32 10.73
N ARG A 47 10.75 -2.33 9.46
CA ARG A 47 11.48 -1.71 8.33
C ARG A 47 10.52 -1.12 7.30
N HIS A 48 11.05 -0.26 6.44
CA HIS A 48 10.29 0.22 5.27
C HIS A 48 10.21 -0.89 4.22
N THR A 49 9.00 -1.14 3.74
CA THR A 49 8.70 -2.18 2.75
C THR A 49 7.78 -1.63 1.68
N LEU A 50 7.74 -2.31 0.54
CA LEU A 50 6.88 -1.91 -0.55
C LEU A 50 5.41 -2.22 -0.21
N HIS A 51 4.56 -1.19 -0.27
CA HIS A 51 3.11 -1.33 -0.14
C HIS A 51 2.46 -1.06 -1.48
N ARG A 52 1.62 -1.99 -1.93
CA ARG A 52 0.90 -1.92 -3.21
C ARG A 52 -0.59 -1.80 -2.99
N GLU A 53 -1.25 -1.06 -3.87
CA GLU A 53 -2.70 -0.93 -3.87
C GLU A 53 -3.38 -2.30 -4.00
N ILE A 54 -4.26 -2.56 -3.04
CA ILE A 54 -5.23 -3.65 -3.07
C ILE A 54 -6.55 -3.07 -3.55
N LYS A 55 -7.19 -3.80 -4.47
CA LYS A 55 -8.48 -3.47 -5.03
C LYS A 55 -9.58 -4.09 -4.18
#